data_AF-A0A954NSX3-F1
#
_entry.id   AF-A0A954NSX3-F1
#
_cell.length_a   1.000
_cell.length_b   1.000
_cell.length_c   1.000
_cell.angle_alpha   90.00
_cell.angle_beta   90.00
_cell.angle_gamma   90.00
#
_symmetry.space_group_name_H-M   'P 1'
#
loop_
_entity.id
_entity.type
_entity.pdbx_description
1 polymer ?
#
loop_
_entity_poly.entity_id
_entity_poly.type
_entity_poly.pdbx_seq_one_letter_code
_entity_poly.pdbx_strand_id
1 'polypeptide(L)'
;KTALLPSYETSTHLFVHACVLPHLPLEEQPDDVLYWQPFDEWFVPHHSGKQLICGHKSQKNGLPFFRPGGICIDTWAHGEGWLTCLDINTGTYWQTNERRERRKDTVDISN
;
A
#
# COMPACT_ATOMS: atom_id res chain seq x y z
N LYS A 1 -17.73 7.57 19.21
CA LYS A 1 -16.27 7.39 19.03
C LYS A 1 -16.10 6.58 17.76
N THR A 2 -15.69 7.19 16.65
CA THR A 2 -15.51 6.48 15.38
C THR A 2 -14.22 5.68 15.48
N ALA A 3 -14.30 4.35 15.43
CA ALA A 3 -13.12 3.49 15.41
C ALA A 3 -12.53 3.52 14.00
N LEU A 4 -11.19 3.39 13.90
CA LEU A 4 -10.53 3.17 12.62
C LEU A 4 -10.91 1.77 12.10
N LEU A 5 -11.21 1.68 10.81
CA LEU A 5 -11.49 0.40 10.17
C LEU A 5 -10.17 -0.34 9.87
N PRO A 6 -10.13 -1.67 10.01
CA PRO A 6 -8.94 -2.47 9.69
C PRO A 6 -8.62 -2.44 8.18
N SER A 7 -9.65 -2.25 7.36
CA SER A 7 -9.56 -2.26 5.90
C SER A 7 -10.70 -1.45 5.26
N TYR A 8 -10.54 -1.14 3.97
CA TYR A 8 -11.57 -0.48 3.17
C TYR A 8 -11.53 -1.00 1.72
N GLU A 9 -12.69 -1.16 1.09
CA GLU A 9 -12.84 -1.71 -0.26
C GLU A 9 -13.61 -0.76 -1.18
N THR A 10 -13.16 -0.65 -2.42
CA THR A 10 -13.89 0.01 -3.51
C THR A 10 -14.20 -1.00 -4.63
N SER A 11 -14.76 -0.52 -5.74
CA SER A 11 -14.93 -1.36 -6.93
C SER A 11 -13.60 -1.81 -7.55
N THR A 12 -12.50 -1.08 -7.31
CA THR A 12 -11.21 -1.30 -7.98
C THR A 12 -10.02 -1.52 -7.04
N HIS A 13 -10.14 -1.18 -5.75
CA HIS A 13 -9.02 -1.19 -4.80
C HIS A 13 -9.38 -1.82 -3.46
N LEU A 14 -8.35 -2.36 -2.80
CA LEU A 14 -8.35 -2.79 -1.41
C LEU A 14 -7.34 -1.94 -0.63
N PHE A 15 -7.73 -1.41 0.52
CA PHE A 15 -6.86 -0.63 1.40
C PHE A 15 -6.70 -1.36 2.73
N VAL A 16 -5.47 -1.68 3.10
CA VAL A 16 -5.12 -2.39 4.35
C VAL A 16 -3.83 -1.82 4.94
N HIS A 17 -3.54 -2.12 6.21
CA HIS A 17 -2.25 -1.72 6.79
C HIS A 17 -1.08 -2.51 6.20
N ALA A 18 -1.16 -3.84 6.13
CA ALA A 18 -0.06 -4.72 5.73
C ALA A 18 -0.33 -5.49 4.43
N CYS A 19 -1.14 -6.54 4.43
CA CYS A 19 -1.43 -7.32 3.22
C CYS A 19 -2.78 -8.05 3.32
N VAL A 20 -3.07 -8.92 2.34
CA VAL A 20 -4.25 -9.81 2.29
C VAL A 20 -3.86 -11.21 1.81
N LEU A 21 -4.59 -12.23 2.25
CA LEU A 21 -4.58 -13.55 1.64
C LEU A 21 -5.30 -13.48 0.30
N PRO A 22 -4.69 -13.94 -0.81
CA PRO A 22 -5.24 -13.69 -2.14
C PRO A 22 -6.56 -14.41 -2.42
N HIS A 23 -6.86 -15.49 -1.69
CA HIS A 23 -7.99 -16.39 -1.94
C HIS A 23 -9.22 -16.13 -1.05
N LEU A 24 -9.14 -15.20 -0.11
CA LEU A 24 -10.26 -14.84 0.78
C LEU A 24 -10.79 -13.45 0.43
N PRO A 25 -12.11 -13.19 0.50
CA PRO A 25 -12.64 -11.84 0.39
C PRO A 25 -12.12 -10.92 1.52
N LEU A 26 -12.18 -9.60 1.34
CA LEU A 26 -11.60 -8.65 2.30
C LEU A 26 -12.19 -8.78 3.70
N GLU A 27 -13.48 -9.08 3.80
CA GLU A 27 -14.21 -9.25 5.07
C GLU A 27 -13.84 -10.53 5.85
N GLU A 28 -13.21 -11.50 5.20
CA GLU A 28 -12.76 -12.76 5.81
C GLU A 28 -11.25 -12.76 6.11
N GLN A 29 -10.56 -11.63 5.87
CA GLN A 29 -9.13 -11.52 6.14
C GLN A 29 -8.85 -11.58 7.64
N PRO A 30 -7.93 -12.47 8.08
CA PRO A 30 -7.49 -12.48 9.47
C PRO A 30 -6.80 -11.17 9.89
N ASP A 31 -7.03 -10.72 11.11
CA ASP A 31 -6.40 -9.49 11.65
C ASP A 31 -4.87 -9.54 11.57
N ASP A 32 -4.25 -10.70 11.85
CA ASP A 32 -2.81 -10.85 11.78
C ASP A 32 -2.26 -10.61 10.37
N VAL A 33 -3.01 -11.03 9.35
CA VAL A 33 -2.68 -10.75 7.95
C VAL A 33 -2.83 -9.25 7.64
N LEU A 34 -3.97 -8.65 8.02
CA LEU A 34 -4.24 -7.24 7.76
C LEU A 34 -3.20 -6.31 8.41
N TYR A 35 -2.62 -6.71 9.54
CA TYR A 35 -1.69 -5.89 10.31
C TYR A 35 -0.21 -6.28 10.21
N TRP A 36 0.14 -7.52 9.84
CA TRP A 36 1.53 -7.98 9.95
C TRP A 36 2.05 -8.78 8.76
N GLN A 37 1.19 -9.26 7.85
CA GLN A 37 1.68 -9.99 6.69
C GLN A 37 2.52 -9.05 5.79
N PRO A 38 3.80 -9.38 5.52
CA PRO A 38 4.62 -8.53 4.68
C PRO A 38 4.12 -8.53 3.22
N PHE A 39 4.11 -7.35 2.62
CA PHE A 39 3.99 -7.16 1.17
C PHE A 39 5.39 -7.21 0.55
N ASP A 40 5.73 -8.30 -0.15
CA ASP A 40 7.10 -8.57 -0.60
C ASP A 40 7.18 -9.13 -2.03
N GLU A 41 8.34 -9.64 -2.43
CA GLU A 41 8.55 -10.21 -3.77
C GLU A 41 7.71 -11.44 -4.08
N TRP A 42 7.17 -12.13 -3.05
CA TRP A 42 6.30 -13.30 -3.17
C TRP A 42 4.81 -12.92 -3.14
N PHE A 43 4.49 -11.63 -3.15
CA PHE A 43 3.12 -11.14 -3.21
C PHE A 43 2.35 -11.76 -4.40
N VAL A 44 1.13 -12.21 -4.12
CA VAL A 44 0.19 -12.75 -5.11
C VAL A 44 -1.02 -11.82 -5.19
N PRO A 45 -1.45 -11.41 -6.40
CA PRO A 45 -2.64 -10.60 -6.58
C PRO A 45 -3.89 -11.23 -5.95
N HIS A 46 -4.75 -10.39 -5.38
CA HIS A 46 -6.02 -10.81 -4.80
C HIS A 46 -6.97 -11.34 -5.89
N HIS A 47 -7.71 -12.42 -5.60
CA HIS A 47 -8.59 -13.10 -6.56
C HIS A 47 -9.64 -12.20 -7.22
N SER A 48 -10.05 -11.11 -6.57
CA SER A 48 -10.98 -10.13 -7.13
C SER A 48 -10.44 -9.34 -8.32
N GLY A 49 -9.12 -9.35 -8.55
CA GLY A 49 -8.44 -8.48 -9.52
C GLY A 49 -8.27 -7.02 -9.09
N LYS A 50 -8.74 -6.64 -7.88
CA LYS A 50 -8.56 -5.30 -7.31
C LYS A 50 -7.10 -5.05 -6.91
N GLN A 51 -6.67 -3.80 -7.07
CA GLN A 51 -5.34 -3.35 -6.66
C GLN A 51 -5.26 -3.21 -5.13
N LEU A 52 -4.29 -3.86 -4.51
CA LEU A 52 -4.00 -3.71 -3.09
C LEU A 52 -3.15 -2.46 -2.83
N ILE A 53 -3.58 -1.58 -1.93
CA ILE A 53 -2.79 -0.45 -1.43
C ILE A 53 -2.51 -0.68 0.06
N CYS A 54 -1.23 -0.68 0.43
CA CYS A 54 -0.80 -1.00 1.79
C CYS A 54 0.42 -0.19 2.26
N GLY A 55 0.78 -0.37 3.54
CA GLY A 55 1.99 0.15 4.17
C GLY A 55 2.78 -0.97 4.83
N HIS A 56 3.05 -0.82 6.13
CA HIS A 56 3.71 -1.80 7.03
C HIS A 56 5.18 -2.14 6.72
N LYS A 57 5.47 -2.62 5.51
CA LYS A 57 6.83 -3.01 5.11
C LYS A 57 7.60 -1.76 4.65
N SER A 58 8.43 -1.22 5.53
CA SER A 58 9.19 -0.01 5.24
C SER A 58 10.17 -0.19 4.06
N GLN A 59 9.95 0.59 3.01
CA GLN A 59 10.79 0.70 1.82
C GLN A 59 11.91 1.71 2.05
N LYS A 60 13.04 1.23 2.57
CA LYS A 60 14.18 2.08 2.98
C LYS A 60 14.95 2.72 1.82
N ASN A 61 14.71 2.28 0.58
CA ASN A 61 15.20 2.99 -0.61
C ASN A 61 14.41 4.30 -0.87
N GLY A 62 13.36 4.55 -0.09
CA GLY A 62 12.51 5.72 -0.18
C GLY A 62 11.53 5.70 -1.35
N LEU A 63 11.44 4.61 -2.11
CA LEU A 63 10.50 4.48 -3.24
C LEU A 63 9.35 3.56 -2.85
N PRO A 64 8.11 3.84 -3.28
CA PRO A 64 7.04 2.88 -3.11
C PRO A 64 7.40 1.56 -3.80
N PHE A 65 6.91 0.45 -3.25
CA PHE A 65 7.21 -0.87 -3.78
C PHE A 65 6.03 -1.41 -4.57
N PHE A 66 6.27 -1.63 -5.85
CA PHE A 66 5.25 -2.00 -6.82
C PHE A 66 5.35 -3.48 -7.19
N ARG A 67 4.19 -4.13 -7.27
CA ARG A 67 4.00 -5.45 -7.85
C ARG A 67 2.72 -5.46 -8.67
N PRO A 68 2.61 -6.33 -9.69
CA PRO A 68 1.31 -6.59 -10.30
C PRO A 68 0.28 -6.90 -9.21
N GLY A 69 -0.88 -6.23 -9.21
CA GLY A 69 -1.92 -6.45 -8.19
C GLY A 69 -1.76 -5.65 -6.89
N GLY A 70 -0.67 -4.89 -6.67
CA GLY A 70 -0.53 -4.13 -5.43
C GLY A 70 0.64 -3.15 -5.30
N ILE A 71 0.52 -2.24 -4.34
CA ILE A 71 1.45 -1.13 -4.09
C ILE A 71 1.61 -0.93 -2.57
N CYS A 72 2.85 -0.98 -2.09
CA CYS A 72 3.21 -0.57 -0.74
C CYS A 72 3.78 0.86 -0.75
N ILE A 73 3.16 1.77 0.01
CA ILE A 73 3.55 3.20 0.08
C ILE A 73 4.30 3.58 1.36
N ASP A 74 4.61 2.63 2.25
CA ASP A 74 5.45 2.91 3.42
C ASP A 74 6.91 3.10 2.99
N THR A 75 7.29 4.34 2.75
CA THR A 75 8.66 4.72 2.38
C THR A 75 9.48 5.19 3.57
N TRP A 76 9.21 4.61 4.74
CA TRP A 76 9.98 4.78 5.99
C TRP A 76 9.91 6.19 6.60
N ALA A 77 8.72 6.78 6.60
CA ALA A 77 8.48 8.15 7.07
C ALA A 77 8.83 8.37 8.55
N HIS A 78 8.70 7.34 9.40
CA HIS A 78 9.04 7.46 10.83
C HIS A 78 10.56 7.55 11.08
N GLY A 79 11.37 7.23 10.06
CA GLY A 79 12.83 7.18 10.14
C GLY A 79 13.43 8.35 9.37
N GLU A 80 14.39 8.05 8.49
CA GLU A 80 15.01 9.05 7.61
C GLU A 80 14.44 9.03 6.19
N GLY A 81 13.35 8.29 5.98
CA GLY A 81 12.71 8.12 4.69
C GLY A 81 11.76 9.25 4.32
N TRP A 82 10.73 8.89 3.57
CA TRP A 82 9.75 9.81 3.00
C TRP A 82 8.34 9.44 3.47
N LEU A 83 7.50 10.44 3.65
CA LEU A 83 6.05 10.27 3.71
C LEU A 83 5.50 10.29 2.28
N THR A 84 4.87 9.19 1.86
CA THR A 84 4.26 9.05 0.52
C THR A 84 2.76 9.27 0.54
N CYS A 85 2.27 10.02 -0.44
CA CYS A 85 0.86 10.05 -0.83
C CYS A 85 0.74 9.60 -2.29
N LEU A 86 -0.18 8.69 -2.60
CA LEU A 86 -0.41 8.14 -3.94
C LEU A 86 -1.83 8.50 -4.41
N ASP A 87 -1.94 9.08 -5.60
CA ASP A 87 -3.19 9.15 -6.35
C ASP A 87 -3.38 7.86 -7.15
N ILE A 88 -4.30 7.02 -6.67
CA ILE A 88 -4.60 5.71 -7.22
C ILE A 88 -5.21 5.75 -8.63
N ASN A 89 -5.69 6.89 -9.10
CA ASN A 89 -6.28 6.99 -10.44
C ASN A 89 -5.25 7.34 -11.51
N THR A 90 -4.18 8.03 -11.13
CA THR A 90 -3.15 8.51 -12.07
C THR A 90 -1.80 7.82 -11.89
N GLY A 91 -1.60 7.09 -10.79
CA GLY A 91 -0.30 6.53 -10.43
C GLY A 91 0.71 7.59 -9.98
N THR A 92 0.30 8.85 -9.89
CA THR A 92 1.15 9.93 -9.39
C THR A 92 1.32 9.80 -7.89
N TYR A 93 2.55 9.86 -7.41
CA TYR A 93 2.82 9.94 -5.98
C TYR A 93 3.69 11.15 -5.65
N TRP A 94 3.45 11.69 -4.45
CA TRP A 94 4.20 12.80 -3.86
C TRP A 94 4.87 12.33 -2.60
N GLN A 95 6.06 12.87 -2.37
CA GLN A 95 6.84 12.57 -1.19
C GLN A 95 7.39 13.83 -0.54
N THR A 96 7.37 13.84 0.78
CA THR A 96 8.03 14.84 1.63
C THR A 96 8.81 14.17 2.75
N ASN A 97 9.79 14.85 3.31
CA ASN A 97 10.55 14.35 4.47
C ASN A 97 10.78 15.46 5.51
N GLU A 98 11.38 15.10 6.65
CA GLU A 98 11.70 16.03 7.76
C GLU A 98 12.69 17.15 7.36
N ARG A 99 13.44 16.95 6.27
CA ARG A 99 14.35 17.97 5.69
C ARG A 99 13.62 18.98 4.81
N ARG A 100 12.28 18.90 4.72
CA ARG A 100 11.41 19.74 3.88
C ARG A 100 11.67 19.58 2.38
N GLU A 101 12.32 18.51 1.98
CA GLU A 101 12.48 18.16 0.58
C GLU A 101 11.15 17.62 0.05
N ARG A 102 10.86 17.92 -1.22
CA ARG A 102 9.63 17.49 -1.89
C ARG A 102 9.98 16.92 -3.25
N ARG A 103 9.37 15.79 -3.59
CA ARG A 103 9.47 15.20 -4.93
C ARG A 103 8.15 14.60 -5.36
N LYS A 104 8.03 14.42 -6.67
CA LYS A 104 6.88 13.81 -7.33
C LYS A 104 7.44 12.87 -8.39
N ASP A 105 6.76 11.74 -8.55
CA ASP A 105 7.00 10.83 -9.67
C ASP A 105 5.68 10.10 -10.02
N THR A 106 5.72 9.25 -11.04
CA THR A 106 4.56 8.49 -11.51
C THR A 106 4.94 7.03 -11.70
N VAL A 107 4.07 6.13 -11.25
CA VAL A 107 4.14 4.71 -11.60
C VAL A 107 3.07 4.38 -12.65
N ASP A 108 3.41 3.46 -13.55
CA ASP A 108 2.41 2.87 -14.43
C ASP A 108 1.49 1.95 -13.62
N ILE A 109 0.22 2.35 -13.52
CA ILE A 109 -0.83 1.60 -12.84
C ILE A 109 -1.83 0.99 -13.84
N SER A 110 -1.51 1.03 -15.13
CA SER A 110 -2.29 0.30 -16.13
C SER A 110 -2.03 -1.21 -15.98
N ASN A 111 -3.12 -1.97 -15.99
CA ASN A 111 -3.10 -3.44 -16.01
C ASN A 111 -2.91 -3.96 -17.44
#